data_AF-A0A7X5QQ37-F1
#
_entry.id   AF-A0A7X5QQ37-F1
#
_cell.length_a   1.000
_cell.length_b   1.000
_cell.length_c   1.000
_cell.angle_alpha   90.00
_cell.angle_beta   90.00
_cell.angle_gamma   90.00
#
_symmetry.space_group_name_H-M   'P 1'
#
loop_
_entity.id
_entity.type
_entity.pdbx_description
1 polymer ?
#
loop_
_entity_poly.entity_id
_entity_poly.type
_entity_poly.pdbx_seq_one_letter_code
_entity_poly.pdbx_strand_id
1 'polypeptide(L)' 'MSYSTSSEAIARCRDGSCSYSQHRRGTCSHHGGVDKWL' A
#
# COMPACT_ATOMS: atom_id res chain seq x y z
N MET A 1 -17.50 -8.59 0.32
CA MET A 1 -16.07 -8.87 0.58
C MET A 1 -15.29 -7.61 0.24
N SER A 2 -14.38 -7.22 1.16
CA SER A 2 -13.21 -6.35 0.91
C SER A 2 -13.45 -4.87 0.62
N TYR A 3 -14.00 -4.13 1.60
CA TYR A 3 -13.68 -2.70 1.67
C TYR A 3 -12.24 -2.59 2.20
N SER A 4 -11.29 -2.28 1.33
CA SER A 4 -10.07 -1.62 1.78
C SER A 4 -10.48 -0.16 2.02
N THR A 5 -10.97 0.13 3.23
CA THR A 5 -11.33 1.49 3.67
C THR A 5 -10.10 2.37 3.61
N SER A 6 -9.88 2.92 2.42
CA SER A 6 -8.80 3.79 1.99
C SER A 6 -9.01 5.21 2.51
N SER A 7 -9.09 5.35 3.83
CA SER A 7 -9.08 6.67 4.45
C SER A 7 -7.67 7.13 4.81
N GLU A 8 -6.70 6.21 4.94
CA GLU A 8 -5.33 6.53 5.39
C GLU A 8 -4.25 5.71 4.65
N ALA A 9 -4.56 5.22 3.45
CA ALA A 9 -3.56 4.52 2.65
C ALA A 9 -2.57 5.53 2.10
N ILE A 10 -1.30 5.38 2.47
CA ILE A 10 -0.23 6.28 2.03
C ILE A 10 0.58 5.72 0.85
N ALA A 11 0.35 4.45 0.51
CA ALA A 11 1.03 3.80 -0.59
C ALA A 11 0.11 2.77 -1.23
N ARG A 12 0.14 2.68 -2.55
CA ARG A 12 -0.47 1.63 -3.34
C ARG A 12 0.61 0.67 -3.79
N CYS A 13 0.41 -0.61 -3.54
CA CYS A 13 1.26 -1.70 -4.00
C CYS A 13 0.91 -2.08 -5.44
N ARG A 14 1.84 -2.76 -6.12
CA ARG A 14 1.68 -3.13 -7.53
C ARG A 14 0.64 -4.21 -7.79
N ASP A 15 0.31 -5.00 -6.77
CA ASP A 15 -0.78 -5.97 -6.79
C ASP A 15 -2.18 -5.34 -6.63
N GLY A 16 -2.25 -4.03 -6.36
CA GLY A 16 -3.51 -3.32 -6.09
C GLY A 16 -3.86 -3.20 -4.60
N SER A 17 -3.04 -3.76 -3.71
CA SER A 17 -3.21 -3.60 -2.26
C SER A 17 -2.82 -2.19 -1.81
N CYS A 18 -3.53 -1.64 -0.83
CA CYS A 18 -3.21 -0.35 -0.23
C CYS A 18 -2.46 -0.54 1.10
N SER A 19 -1.39 0.21 1.30
CA SER A 19 -0.57 0.21 2.51
C SER A 19 -0.72 1.53 3.26
N TYR A 20 -0.85 1.42 4.59
CA TYR A 20 -1.10 2.52 5.52
C TYR A 20 0.15 2.82 6.38
N SER A 21 1.29 2.20 6.04
CA SER A 21 2.51 2.26 6.85
C SER A 21 3.33 3.49 6.52
N GLN A 22 3.40 4.46 7.44
CA GLN A 22 4.22 5.69 7.37
C GLN A 22 5.71 5.46 7.10
N HIS A 23 6.18 4.23 7.35
CA HIS A 23 7.55 3.84 7.12
C HIS A 23 7.75 3.43 5.66
N ARG A 24 8.55 4.19 4.92
CA ARG A 24 8.90 3.89 3.51
C ARG A 24 9.75 2.63 3.29
N ARG A 25 10.25 2.02 4.38
CA ARG A 25 11.17 0.89 4.34
C ARG A 25 10.39 -0.40 4.57
N GLY A 26 10.36 -1.28 3.57
CA GLY A 26 9.61 -2.54 3.63
C GLY A 26 8.20 -2.50 3.05
N THR A 27 7.73 -1.33 2.60
CA THR A 27 6.37 -1.17 2.07
C THR A 27 6.23 -1.90 0.75
N CYS A 28 5.21 -2.75 0.66
CA CYS A 28 4.95 -3.59 -0.50
C CYS A 28 6.12 -4.52 -0.88
N SER A 29 7.06 -4.82 0.03
CA SER A 29 8.22 -5.69 -0.28
C SER A 29 7.81 -7.09 -0.74
N HIS A 30 6.73 -7.64 -0.19
CA HIS A 30 6.15 -8.91 -0.67
C HIS A 30 5.23 -8.75 -1.90
N HIS A 31 4.77 -7.53 -2.17
CA HIS A 31 3.79 -7.22 -3.23
C HIS A 31 4.47 -6.66 -4.51
N GLY A 32 5.77 -6.90 -4.68
CA GLY A 32 6.52 -6.43 -5.86
C GLY A 32 6.91 -4.94 -5.81
N GLY A 33 6.83 -4.32 -4.64
CA GLY A 33 7.18 -2.93 -4.42
C GLY A 33 5.99 -1.98 -4.53
N VAL A 34 6.27 -0.72 -4.21
CA VAL A 34 5.27 0.35 -4.22
C VAL A 34 5.05 0.81 -5.66
N ASP A 35 3.79 0.84 -6.07
CA ASP A 35 3.36 1.40 -7.36
C ASP A 35 3.25 2.92 -7.28
N LYS A 36 2.61 3.44 -6.23
CA LYS A 36 2.44 4.87 -6.03
C LYS A 36 2.31 5.24 -4.56
N TRP A 37 2.96 6.30 -4.11
CA TRP A 37 2.71 6.89 -2.80
C TRP A 37 1.52 7.86 -2.89
N LEU A 38 0.57 7.75 -1.95
CA LEU A 38 -0.66 8.54 -1.85
C LEU A 38 -0.59 9.50 -0.65
#